data_AF-M1Z0P5-F1
#
_entry.id   AF-M1Z0P5-F1
#
_cell.length_a   1.000
_cell.length_b   1.000
_cell.length_c   1.000
_cell.angle_alpha   90.00
_cell.angle_beta   90.00
_cell.angle_gamma   90.00
#
_symmetry.space_group_name_H-M   'P 1'
#
loop_
_entity.id
_entity.type
_entity.pdbx_description
1 polymer ?
#
loop_
_entity_poly.entity_id
_entity_poly.type
_entity_poly.pdbx_seq_one_letter_code
_entity_poly.pdbx_strand_id
1 'polypeptide(L)'
;MRMTQKLWLWMLVTALAVGVPSVALADPKAEPDPCAAVNDMDEKNLCRAFEIEKKLTAEEKKNRYQNKNHSSYYCSLIRSRDKQAYCYAVVNKEQSQCGFIVNTDLEKQCNSKF
;
A
#
# COMPACT_ATOMS: atom_id res chain seq x y z
N MET A 1 -4.29 -70.40 17.61
CA MET A 1 -4.78 -69.36 16.67
C MET A 1 -4.96 -68.06 17.45
N ARG A 2 -4.24 -67.00 17.08
CA ARG A 2 -4.11 -65.73 17.83
C ARG A 2 -5.34 -64.86 17.65
N MET A 3 -6.28 -64.93 18.59
CA MET A 3 -7.29 -63.89 18.83
C MET A 3 -6.76 -63.00 19.95
N THR A 4 -6.35 -61.76 19.64
CA THR A 4 -6.22 -60.58 20.56
C THR A 4 -5.29 -59.51 19.96
N GLN A 5 -5.56 -59.07 18.73
CA GLN A 5 -4.83 -57.94 18.16
C GLN A 5 -5.74 -57.10 17.26
N LYS A 6 -6.83 -56.57 17.82
CA LYS A 6 -7.70 -55.64 17.07
C LYS A 6 -8.60 -54.71 17.91
N LEU A 7 -8.39 -54.61 19.23
CA LEU A 7 -9.24 -53.79 20.11
C LEU A 7 -8.52 -52.60 20.77
N TRP A 8 -7.34 -52.21 20.28
CA TRP A 8 -6.54 -51.12 20.86
C TRP A 8 -6.26 -49.97 19.88
N LEU A 9 -6.99 -49.87 18.76
CA LEU A 9 -6.78 -48.79 17.78
C LEU A 9 -7.96 -47.82 17.63
N TRP A 10 -9.04 -47.99 18.40
CA TRP A 10 -10.27 -47.19 18.25
C TRP A 10 -10.66 -46.39 19.51
N MET A 11 -9.73 -46.18 20.44
CA MET A 11 -9.94 -45.43 21.68
C MET A 11 -8.86 -44.35 21.89
N LEU A 12 -8.57 -43.57 20.84
CA LEU A 12 -7.73 -42.36 20.94
C LEU A 12 -8.18 -41.30 19.91
N VAL A 13 -9.49 -41.18 19.69
CA VAL A 13 -10.06 -40.07 18.91
C VAL A 13 -11.20 -39.45 19.72
N THR A 14 -10.88 -38.89 20.88
CA THR A 14 -11.77 -37.92 21.53
C THR A 14 -10.95 -36.84 22.21
N ALA A 15 -11.32 -35.61 21.89
CA ALA A 15 -11.06 -34.37 22.62
C ALA A 15 -9.60 -33.94 22.78
N LEU A 16 -9.15 -33.09 21.86
CA LEU A 16 -8.49 -31.82 22.20
C LEU A 16 -8.62 -30.88 20.98
N ALA A 17 -9.85 -30.43 20.72
CA ALA A 17 -10.07 -29.18 20.01
C ALA A 17 -9.68 -28.04 20.97
N VAL A 18 -8.36 -27.86 21.17
CA VAL A 18 -7.84 -26.70 21.88
C VAL A 18 -8.10 -25.52 20.98
N GLY A 19 -8.92 -24.58 21.45
CA GLY A 19 -9.12 -23.31 20.78
C GLY A 19 -7.78 -22.62 20.62
N VAL A 20 -7.23 -22.68 19.40
CA VAL A 20 -6.06 -21.89 19.03
C VAL A 20 -6.56 -20.44 19.04
N PRO A 21 -6.06 -19.56 19.94
CA PRO A 21 -6.38 -18.16 19.82
C PRO A 21 -5.95 -17.72 18.42
N SER A 22 -6.86 -17.10 17.68
CA SER A 22 -6.58 -16.52 16.37
C SER A 22 -5.59 -15.38 16.57
N VAL A 23 -4.31 -15.71 16.66
CA VAL A 23 -3.24 -14.73 16.48
C VAL A 23 -3.38 -14.25 15.04
N ALA A 24 -3.82 -13.01 14.88
CA ALA A 24 -3.75 -12.34 13.58
C ALA A 24 -2.28 -12.43 13.14
N LEU A 25 -2.01 -13.26 12.13
CA LEU A 25 -0.71 -13.31 11.49
C LEU A 25 -0.51 -11.94 10.86
N ALA A 26 0.25 -11.07 11.53
CA ALA A 26 0.77 -9.87 10.91
C ALA A 26 1.55 -10.32 9.67
N ASP A 27 1.13 -9.85 8.49
CA ASP A 27 1.80 -10.18 7.24
C ASP A 27 3.31 -9.87 7.39
N PRO A 28 4.21 -10.86 7.25
CA PRO A 28 5.65 -10.68 7.50
C PRO A 28 6.35 -9.75 6.49
N LYS A 29 5.60 -9.08 5.61
CA LYS A 29 6.09 -8.14 4.59
C LYS A 29 5.50 -6.73 4.68
N ALA A 30 4.81 -6.37 5.76
CA ALA A 30 4.45 -4.98 5.97
C ALA A 30 5.70 -4.17 6.34
N GLU A 31 6.42 -3.68 5.33
CA GLU A 31 7.51 -2.71 5.53
C GLU A 31 6.96 -1.49 6.29
N PRO A 32 7.73 -0.92 7.24
CA PRO A 32 7.32 0.30 7.92
C PRO A 32 7.10 1.41 6.89
N ASP A 33 6.03 2.19 7.07
CA ASP A 33 5.71 3.31 6.18
C ASP A 33 6.86 4.34 6.19
N PRO A 34 7.60 4.52 5.07
CA PRO A 34 8.73 5.44 5.03
C PRO A 34 8.30 6.91 5.22
N CYS A 35 7.01 7.20 5.07
CA CYS A 35 6.43 8.53 5.22
C CYS A 35 5.78 8.74 6.60
N ALA A 36 5.92 7.80 7.55
CA ALA A 36 5.27 7.85 8.86
C ALA A 36 5.63 9.12 9.65
N ALA A 37 6.89 9.58 9.56
CA ALA A 37 7.42 10.75 10.27
C ALA A 37 6.91 12.09 9.71
N VAL A 38 6.25 12.10 8.54
CA VAL A 38 5.72 13.34 7.96
C VAL A 38 4.44 13.74 8.70
N ASN A 39 4.42 14.92 9.30
CA ASN A 39 3.28 15.35 10.12
C ASN A 39 2.14 15.95 9.29
N ASP A 40 2.47 16.76 8.28
CA ASP A 40 1.45 17.31 7.38
C ASP A 40 0.85 16.21 6.50
N MET A 41 -0.48 16.13 6.44
CA MET A 41 -1.15 15.05 5.74
C MET A 41 -1.01 15.15 4.23
N ASP A 42 -0.98 16.35 3.67
CA ASP A 42 -0.77 16.53 2.24
C ASP A 42 0.65 16.13 1.85
N GLU A 43 1.66 16.56 2.62
CA GLU A 43 3.06 16.12 2.42
C GLU A 43 3.21 14.60 2.61
N LYS A 44 2.55 14.01 3.62
CA LYS A 44 2.60 12.56 3.85
C LYS A 44 2.01 11.79 2.67
N ASN A 45 0.88 12.26 2.13
CA ASN A 45 0.26 11.64 0.97
C ASN A 45 1.10 11.84 -0.30
N LEU A 46 1.71 13.01 -0.48
CA LEU A 46 2.66 13.26 -1.56
C LEU A 46 3.87 12.30 -1.49
N CYS A 47 4.45 12.14 -0.30
CA CYS A 47 5.52 11.19 -0.03
C CYS A 47 5.11 9.76 -0.42
N ARG A 48 3.97 9.27 0.08
CA ARG A 48 3.48 7.92 -0.23
C ARG A 48 3.23 7.72 -1.73
N ALA A 49 2.65 8.71 -2.40
CA ALA A 49 2.43 8.67 -3.84
C ALA A 49 3.74 8.47 -4.60
N PHE A 50 4.78 9.24 -4.25
CA PHE A 50 6.08 9.15 -4.92
C PHE A 50 6.88 7.90 -4.54
N GLU A 51 6.79 7.43 -3.29
CA GLU A 51 7.44 6.18 -2.89
C GLU A 51 6.87 4.98 -3.64
N ILE A 52 5.54 4.92 -3.82
CA ILE A 52 4.90 3.90 -4.65
C ILE A 52 5.38 4.01 -6.09
N GLU A 53 5.48 5.23 -6.61
CA GLU A 53 5.88 5.46 -8.00
C GLU A 53 7.33 5.05 -8.28
N LYS A 54 8.21 5.16 -7.29
CA LYS A 54 9.60 4.67 -7.32
C LYS A 54 9.68 3.15 -7.25
N LYS A 55 8.86 2.51 -6.41
CA LYS A 55 8.94 1.07 -6.15
C LYS A 55 8.34 0.22 -7.28
N LEU A 56 7.23 0.65 -7.87
CA LEU A 56 6.48 -0.16 -8.84
C LEU A 56 7.00 -0.01 -10.28
N THR A 57 7.12 -1.13 -10.96
CA THR A 57 7.32 -1.21 -12.42
C THR A 57 6.07 -0.74 -13.18
N ALA A 58 6.23 -0.44 -14.47
CA ALA A 58 5.10 -0.06 -15.33
C ALA A 58 4.03 -1.16 -15.40
N GLU A 59 4.44 -2.43 -15.36
CA GLU A 59 3.58 -3.61 -15.35
C GLU A 59 2.73 -3.69 -14.07
N GLU A 60 3.34 -3.47 -12.90
CA GLU A 60 2.64 -3.50 -11.61
C GLU A 60 1.65 -2.34 -11.48
N LYS A 61 1.94 -1.20 -12.12
CA LYS A 61 1.04 -0.03 -12.18
C LYS A 61 -0.21 -0.25 -13.03
N LYS A 62 -0.27 -1.28 -13.90
CA LYS A 62 -1.42 -1.54 -14.79
C LYS A 62 -2.70 -1.92 -14.01
N ASN A 63 -2.57 -2.45 -12.80
CA ASN A 63 -3.72 -2.91 -12.01
C ASN A 63 -4.09 -1.99 -10.84
N ARG A 64 -4.35 -0.71 -11.15
CA ARG A 64 -4.70 0.32 -10.16
C ARG A 64 -5.99 0.02 -9.38
N TYR A 65 -6.84 -0.89 -9.86
CA TYR A 65 -8.12 -1.22 -9.23
C TYR A 65 -8.03 -2.28 -8.13
N GLN A 66 -6.96 -3.07 -8.09
CA GLN A 66 -6.88 -4.22 -7.18
C GLN A 66 -6.40 -3.87 -5.78
N ASN A 67 -5.67 -2.76 -5.60
CA ASN A 67 -5.13 -2.37 -4.29
C ASN A 67 -5.29 -0.87 -4.07
N LYS A 68 -5.95 -0.45 -2.99
CA LYS A 68 -6.07 0.98 -2.60
C LYS A 68 -4.71 1.67 -2.35
N ASN A 69 -3.61 0.93 -2.34
CA ASN A 69 -2.27 1.43 -2.13
C ASN A 69 -1.58 1.74 -3.48
N HIS A 70 -2.09 2.73 -4.22
CA HIS A 70 -1.49 3.19 -5.48
C HIS A 70 -1.24 4.70 -5.46
N SER A 71 -0.30 5.18 -6.27
CA SER A 71 0.16 6.57 -6.28
C SER A 71 -0.97 7.58 -6.50
N SER A 72 -1.86 7.33 -7.47
CA SER A 72 -3.01 8.20 -7.74
C SER A 72 -4.07 8.24 -6.64
N TYR A 73 -4.15 7.24 -5.77
CA TYR A 73 -5.04 7.26 -4.60
C TYR A 73 -4.51 8.26 -3.58
N TYR A 74 -3.21 8.25 -3.31
CA TYR A 74 -2.65 9.24 -2.38
C TYR A 74 -2.71 10.66 -2.94
N CYS A 75 -2.54 10.85 -4.25
CA CYS A 75 -2.79 12.16 -4.85
C CYS A 75 -4.22 12.66 -4.60
N SER A 76 -5.23 11.78 -4.63
CA SER A 76 -6.64 12.20 -4.41
C SER A 76 -6.94 12.57 -2.94
N LEU A 77 -6.10 12.14 -2.00
CA LEU A 77 -6.22 12.49 -0.59
C LEU A 77 -5.58 13.84 -0.23
N ILE A 78 -4.79 14.44 -1.12
CA ILE A 78 -4.17 15.76 -0.93
C ILE A 78 -5.25 16.84 -1.03
N ARG A 79 -5.33 17.71 -0.02
CA ARG A 79 -6.33 18.78 0.07
C ARG A 79 -5.89 20.08 -0.60
N SER A 80 -4.60 20.38 -0.58
CA SER A 80 -4.04 21.51 -1.29
C SER A 80 -4.15 21.30 -2.80
N ARG A 81 -5.02 22.11 -3.42
CA ARG A 81 -4.85 22.73 -4.75
C ARG A 81 -3.60 22.32 -5.52
N ASP A 82 -2.57 23.08 -5.19
CA ASP A 82 -1.29 23.11 -5.88
C ASP A 82 -0.51 21.80 -5.69
N LYS A 83 -0.49 21.25 -4.47
CA LYS A 83 0.18 19.98 -4.20
C LYS A 83 -0.50 18.80 -4.91
N GLN A 84 -1.83 18.82 -5.03
CA GLN A 84 -2.58 17.79 -5.74
C GLN A 84 -2.27 17.83 -7.24
N ALA A 85 -2.28 19.03 -7.85
CA ALA A 85 -1.89 19.21 -9.24
C ALA A 85 -0.45 18.75 -9.49
N TYR A 86 0.49 19.12 -8.62
CA TYR A 86 1.87 18.65 -8.66
C TYR A 86 1.97 17.11 -8.58
N CYS A 87 1.25 16.49 -7.65
CA CYS A 87 1.23 15.03 -7.49
C CYS A 87 0.76 14.33 -8.78
N TYR A 88 -0.37 14.77 -9.33
CA TYR A 88 -0.91 14.16 -10.55
C TYR A 88 -0.02 14.39 -11.77
N ALA A 89 0.58 15.57 -11.92
CA ALA A 89 1.54 15.84 -12.99
C ALA A 89 2.65 14.79 -12.99
N VAL A 90 3.34 14.63 -11.86
CA VAL A 90 4.52 13.77 -11.75
C VAL A 90 4.17 12.29 -11.82
N VAL A 91 3.06 11.87 -11.21
CA VAL A 91 2.60 10.47 -11.20
C VAL A 91 2.09 10.04 -12.57
N ASN A 92 1.29 10.87 -13.24
CA ASN A 92 0.72 10.52 -14.55
C ASN A 92 1.66 10.87 -15.73
N LYS A 93 2.82 11.47 -15.46
CA LYS A 93 3.74 11.99 -16.47
C LYS A 93 3.07 12.99 -17.42
N GLU A 94 2.30 13.91 -16.83
CA GLU A 94 1.54 14.91 -17.56
C GLU A 94 1.98 16.34 -17.20
N GLN A 95 2.89 16.92 -17.99
CA GLN A 95 3.43 18.27 -17.74
C GLN A 95 2.36 19.37 -17.77
N SER A 96 1.31 19.23 -18.58
CA SER A 96 0.21 20.20 -18.66
C SER A 96 -0.49 20.45 -17.32
N GLN A 97 -0.47 19.48 -16.41
CA GLN A 97 -1.04 19.62 -15.06
C GLN A 97 -0.28 20.64 -14.19
N CYS A 98 1.01 20.89 -14.47
CA CYS A 98 1.78 21.91 -13.75
C CYS A 98 1.15 23.31 -13.91
N GLY A 99 0.50 23.60 -15.04
CA GLY A 99 -0.14 24.89 -15.30
C GLY A 99 -1.39 25.17 -14.44
N PHE A 100 -1.88 24.18 -13.67
CA PHE A 100 -2.95 24.40 -12.70
C PHE A 100 -2.45 24.85 -11.31
N ILE A 101 -1.13 24.86 -11.11
CA ILE A 101 -0.49 25.27 -9.86
C ILE A 101 -0.43 26.80 -9.80
N VAL A 102 -0.99 27.39 -8.76
CA VAL A 102 -0.99 28.85 -8.56
C VAL A 102 0.31 29.33 -7.91
N ASN A 103 0.87 28.54 -6.98
CA ASN A 103 2.16 28.85 -6.38
C ASN A 103 3.31 28.74 -7.40
N THR A 104 3.91 29.88 -7.74
CA THR A 104 4.94 29.99 -8.79
C THR A 104 6.18 29.13 -8.52
N ASP A 105 6.61 28.97 -7.28
CA ASP A 105 7.80 28.18 -6.96
C ASP A 105 7.52 26.68 -7.08
N LEU A 106 6.33 26.25 -6.66
CA LEU A 106 5.89 24.87 -6.84
C LEU A 106 5.64 24.55 -8.33
N GLU A 107 5.09 25.49 -9.09
CA GLU A 107 4.93 25.35 -10.55
C GLU A 107 6.28 25.15 -11.25
N LYS A 108 7.28 25.96 -10.91
CA LYS A 108 8.66 25.79 -11.43
C LYS A 108 9.23 24.44 -11.05
N GLN A 109 9.06 24.01 -9.80
CA GLN A 109 9.50 22.70 -9.35
C GLN A 109 8.77 21.56 -10.09
N CYS A 110 7.49 21.72 -10.39
CA CYS A 110 6.70 20.76 -11.16
C CYS A 110 7.25 20.62 -12.58
N ASN A 111 7.45 21.75 -13.27
CA ASN A 111 7.96 21.77 -14.63
C ASN A 111 9.37 21.16 -14.76
N SER A 112 10.20 21.21 -13.72
CA SER A 112 11.53 20.61 -13.73
C SER A 112 11.55 19.07 -13.58
N LYS A 113 10.39 18.40 -13.54
CA LYS A 113 10.27 16.93 -13.43
C LYS A 113 10.11 16.22 -14.78
N PHE A 114 10.08 16.99 -15.87
CA PHE A 114 9.87 16.56 -17.24
C PHE A 114 11.05 16.98 -18.10
#